data_AF-A0AAJ3F5S7-F1
#
_entry.id   AF-A0AAJ3F5S7-F1
#
_cell.length_a   1.000
_cell.length_b   1.000
_cell.length_c   1.000
_cell.angle_alpha   90.00
_cell.angle_beta   90.00
_cell.angle_gamma   90.00
#
_symmetry.space_group_name_H-M   'P 1'
#
loop_
_entity.id
_entity.type
_entity.pdbx_description
1 polymer ?
#
loop_
_entity_poly.entity_id
_entity_poly.type
_entity_poly.pdbx_seq_one_letter_code
_entity_poly.pdbx_strand_id
1 'polypeptide(L)'
;IKPLLVQCANSVVKSEKHPEIRNRYLRLRKRRGHKKAIIAIARMLLTALYNMLKNKEPYNAELYRKSDVLPVNREITIEQAILMAQFQGYKIKSAAE
;
A
#
# COMPACT_ATOMS: atom_id res chain seq x y z
N ILE A 1 6.23 -4.49 24.57
CA ILE A 1 5.36 -3.81 23.56
C ILE A 1 5.72 -4.19 22.12
N LYS A 2 6.96 -4.00 21.65
CA LYS A 2 7.38 -4.43 20.29
C LYS A 2 7.05 -5.89 19.91
N PRO A 3 7.34 -6.92 20.74
CA PRO A 3 7.03 -8.31 20.38
C PRO A 3 5.53 -8.59 20.31
N LEU A 4 4.74 -7.97 21.18
CA LEU A 4 3.28 -8.13 21.20
C LEU A 4 2.64 -7.62 19.90
N LEU A 5 3.04 -6.43 19.42
CA LEU A 5 2.53 -5.88 18.15
C LEU A 5 2.90 -6.77 16.95
N VAL A 6 4.07 -7.39 16.98
CA VAL A 6 4.49 -8.35 15.94
C VAL A 6 3.63 -9.62 16.00
N GLN A 7 3.29 -10.11 17.19
CA GLN A 7 2.37 -11.25 17.34
C GLN A 7 0.96 -10.92 16.84
N CYS A 8 0.42 -9.75 17.22
CA CYS A 8 -0.86 -9.26 16.71
C CYS A 8 -0.86 -9.15 15.18
N ALA A 9 0.20 -8.58 14.59
CA ALA A 9 0.35 -8.50 13.15
C ALA A 9 0.38 -9.89 12.50
N ASN A 10 1.14 -10.85 13.06
CA ASN A 10 1.18 -12.23 12.56
C ASN A 10 -0.17 -12.95 12.63
N SER A 11 -0.98 -12.67 13.66
CA SER A 11 -2.33 -13.22 13.79
C SER A 11 -3.29 -12.61 12.76
N VAL A 12 -3.31 -11.28 12.65
CA VAL A 12 -4.22 -10.56 11.75
C VAL A 12 -3.99 -10.92 10.29
N VAL A 13 -2.74 -11.09 9.85
CA VAL A 13 -2.46 -11.43 8.44
C VAL A 13 -2.91 -12.84 8.03
N LYS A 14 -3.19 -13.72 9.00
CA LYS A 14 -3.77 -15.05 8.77
C LYS A 14 -5.30 -15.05 8.82
N SER A 15 -5.90 -14.01 9.41
CA SER A 15 -7.35 -13.89 9.57
C SER A 15 -8.01 -13.33 8.30
N GLU A 16 -9.22 -13.81 8.02
CA GLU A 16 -10.05 -13.29 6.92
C GLU A 16 -10.99 -12.16 7.36
N LYS A 17 -11.10 -11.90 8.68
CA LYS A 17 -12.00 -10.88 9.25
C LYS A 17 -11.62 -9.45 8.87
N HIS A 18 -10.36 -9.22 8.49
CA HIS A 18 -9.80 -7.91 8.19
C HIS A 18 -9.12 -7.90 6.82
N PRO A 19 -9.91 -7.98 5.73
CA PRO A 19 -9.38 -8.10 4.38
C PRO A 19 -8.50 -6.90 3.98
N GLU A 20 -8.80 -5.69 4.45
CA GLU A 20 -8.00 -4.49 4.24
C GLU A 20 -6.56 -4.64 4.76
N ILE A 21 -6.38 -5.28 5.92
CA ILE A 21 -5.07 -5.49 6.52
C ILE A 21 -4.33 -6.63 5.81
N ARG A 22 -5.04 -7.73 5.53
CA ARG A 22 -4.48 -8.91 4.85
C ARG A 22 -4.02 -8.57 3.43
N ASN A 23 -4.82 -7.85 2.67
CA ASN A 23 -4.48 -7.46 1.29
C ASN A 23 -3.26 -6.54 1.26
N ARG A 24 -3.16 -5.60 2.21
CA ARG A 24 -1.99 -4.75 2.38
C ARG A 24 -0.74 -5.54 2.71
N TYR A 25 -0.86 -6.53 3.60
CA TYR A 25 0.24 -7.45 3.89
C TYR A 25 0.69 -8.22 2.65
N LEU A 26 -0.24 -8.79 1.87
CA LEU A 26 0.10 -9.59 0.68
C LEU A 26 0.86 -8.74 -0.36
N ARG A 27 0.42 -7.51 -0.62
CA ARG A 27 1.13 -6.59 -1.54
C ARG A 27 2.51 -6.19 -1.01
N LEU A 28 2.64 -5.94 0.29
CA LEU A 28 3.93 -5.60 0.90
C LEU A 28 4.88 -6.79 0.90
N ARG A 29 4.39 -7.99 1.20
CA ARG A 29 5.16 -9.24 1.18
C ARG A 29 5.70 -9.50 -0.22
N LYS A 30 4.87 -9.34 -1.27
CA LYS A 30 5.30 -9.50 -2.68
C LYS A 30 6.44 -8.56 -3.06
N ARG A 31 6.41 -7.29 -2.60
CA ARG A 31 7.41 -6.28 -2.98
C ARG A 31 8.66 -6.24 -2.10
N ARG A 32 8.54 -6.56 -0.80
CA ARG A 32 9.59 -6.28 0.21
C ARG A 32 9.95 -7.49 1.09
N GLY A 33 9.28 -8.62 0.92
CA GLY A 33 9.47 -9.82 1.73
C GLY A 33 8.69 -9.83 3.05
N HIS A 34 8.61 -11.00 3.68
CA HIS A 34 7.76 -11.26 4.85
C HIS A 34 8.11 -10.39 6.06
N LYS A 35 9.38 -10.37 6.47
CA LYS A 35 9.83 -9.63 7.66
C LYS A 35 9.48 -8.14 7.58
N LYS A 36 9.75 -7.49 6.44
CA LYS A 36 9.41 -6.07 6.23
C LYS A 36 7.90 -5.83 6.19
N ALA A 37 7.13 -6.76 5.63
CA ALA A 37 5.68 -6.65 5.60
C ALA A 37 5.05 -6.71 7.01
N ILE A 38 5.50 -7.63 7.87
CA ILE A 38 4.98 -7.74 9.24
C ILE A 38 5.24 -6.45 10.05
N ILE A 39 6.45 -5.89 9.95
CA ILE A 39 6.77 -4.63 10.63
C ILE A 39 5.89 -3.48 10.14
N ALA A 40 5.62 -3.42 8.83
CA ALA A 40 4.72 -2.41 8.28
C ALA A 40 3.28 -2.56 8.76
N ILE A 41 2.76 -3.79 8.90
CA ILE A 41 1.45 -4.05 9.49
C ILE A 41 1.42 -3.70 10.98
N ALA A 42 2.45 -4.04 11.74
CA ALA A 42 2.56 -3.67 13.15
C ALA A 42 2.52 -2.14 13.35
N ARG A 43 3.25 -1.39 12.51
CA ARG A 43 3.20 0.08 12.51
C ARG A 43 1.79 0.61 12.17
N MET A 44 1.12 -0.01 11.21
CA MET A 44 -0.24 0.36 10.83
C MET A 44 -1.24 0.17 11.98
N LEU A 45 -1.18 -0.98 12.66
CA LEU A 45 -2.03 -1.26 13.82
C LEU A 45 -1.79 -0.24 14.95
N LEU A 46 -0.52 0.10 15.20
CA LEU A 46 -0.16 1.11 16.20
C LEU A 46 -0.75 2.49 15.85
N THR A 47 -0.66 2.91 14.58
CA THR A 47 -1.25 4.18 14.13
C THR A 47 -2.76 4.19 14.24
N ALA A 48 -3.42 3.09 13.86
CA ALA A 48 -4.87 2.96 14.00
C ALA A 48 -5.30 3.09 15.47
N LEU A 49 -4.64 2.36 16.37
CA LEU A 49 -4.94 2.39 17.80
C LEU A 49 -4.69 3.77 18.42
N TYR A 50 -3.58 4.43 18.05
CA TYR A 50 -3.31 5.80 18.50
C TYR A 50 -4.41 6.78 18.08
N ASN A 51 -4.85 6.71 16.82
CA ASN A 51 -5.90 7.59 16.32
C ASN A 51 -7.25 7.33 17.00
N MET A 52 -7.60 6.06 17.22
CA MET A 52 -8.82 5.70 17.96
C MET A 52 -8.82 6.29 19.37
N LEU A 53 -7.69 6.16 20.08
CA LEU A 53 -7.56 6.67 21.45
C LEU A 53 -7.50 8.20 21.50
N LYS A 54 -6.79 8.83 20.56
CA LYS A 54 -6.62 10.29 20.51
C LYS A 54 -7.92 11.01 20.15
N ASN A 55 -8.60 10.53 19.11
CA ASN A 55 -9.80 11.18 18.58
C ASN A 55 -11.09 10.66 19.25
N LYS A 56 -10.99 9.59 20.04
CA LYS A 56 -12.13 8.86 20.63
C LYS A 56 -13.11 8.33 19.58
N GLU A 57 -12.59 8.00 18.40
CA GLU A 57 -13.37 7.47 17.28
C GLU A 57 -13.12 5.97 17.11
N PRO A 58 -14.12 5.20 16.64
CA PRO A 58 -13.95 3.79 16.36
C PRO A 58 -13.01 3.55 15.17
N TYR A 59 -12.50 2.32 15.06
CA TYR A 59 -11.67 1.90 13.93
C TYR A 59 -12.44 2.03 12.61
N ASN A 60 -11.86 2.73 11.64
CA ASN A 60 -12.41 2.87 10.30
C ASN A 60 -11.55 2.12 9.26
N ALA A 61 -12.07 1.01 8.74
CA ALA A 61 -11.40 0.17 7.75
C ALA A 61 -11.27 0.84 6.36
N GLU A 62 -12.18 1.76 6.02
CA GLU A 62 -12.21 2.40 4.69
C GLU A 62 -10.96 3.24 4.42
N LEU A 63 -10.34 3.80 5.47
CA LEU A 63 -9.10 4.57 5.37
C LEU A 63 -7.96 3.74 4.77
N TYR A 64 -7.92 2.45 5.08
CA TYR A 64 -6.88 1.55 4.58
C TYR A 64 -7.25 0.96 3.22
N ARG A 65 -8.55 0.74 2.96
CA ARG A 65 -9.03 0.24 1.66
C ARG A 65 -8.79 1.22 0.51
N LYS A 66 -8.95 2.53 0.73
CA LYS A 66 -8.67 3.55 -0.31
C LYS A 66 -7.21 3.59 -0.75
N SER A 67 -6.26 3.34 0.17
CA SER A 67 -4.82 3.35 -0.14
C SER A 67 -4.38 2.19 -1.04
N ASP A 68 -5.27 1.22 -1.26
CA ASP A 68 -4.98 -0.03 -1.93
C ASP A 68 -5.46 -0.09 -3.38
N VAL A 69 -6.24 0.90 -3.82
CA VAL A 69 -6.78 0.99 -5.18
C VAL A 69 -5.78 1.78 -6.03
N LEU A 70 -5.24 1.14 -7.07
CA LEU A 70 -4.51 1.87 -8.11
C LEU A 70 -5.53 2.73 -8.86
N PRO A 71 -5.25 4.00 -9.17
CA PRO A 71 -6.12 4.78 -10.04
C PRO A 71 -6.34 4.01 -11.34
N VAL A 72 -7.59 3.64 -11.61
CA VAL A 72 -7.98 2.82 -12.78
C VAL A 72 -7.86 3.63 -14.05
N ASN A 73 -8.22 4.91 -13.99
CA ASN A 73 -7.96 5.88 -15.04
C ASN A 73 -6.75 6.73 -14.66
N ARG A 74 -5.65 6.51 -15.37
CA ARG A 74 -4.48 7.40 -15.34
C ARG A 74 -4.41 8.07 -16.70
N GLU A 75 -4.89 9.29 -16.75
CA GLU A 75 -4.70 10.15 -17.92
C GLU A 75 -3.24 10.63 -17.92
N ILE A 76 -2.59 10.52 -19.07
CA ILE A 76 -1.21 10.96 -19.28
C ILE A 76 -1.22 11.84 -20.52
N THR A 77 -0.63 13.03 -20.44
CA THR A 77 -0.52 13.92 -21.61
C THR A 77 0.49 13.37 -22.61
N ILE A 78 0.39 13.78 -23.89
CA ILE A 78 1.34 13.35 -24.93
C ILE A 78 2.78 13.70 -24.53
N GLU A 79 2.99 14.90 -23.99
CA GLU A 79 4.30 15.34 -23.49
C GLU A 79 4.84 14.44 -22.38
N GLN A 80 4.01 14.11 -21.38
CA GLN A 80 4.39 13.21 -20.29
C GLN A 80 4.71 11.79 -20.81
N ALA A 81 3.96 11.31 -21.81
CA ALA A 81 4.22 10.01 -22.44
C ALA A 81 5.56 9.98 -23.17
N ILE A 82 5.88 11.03 -23.94
CA ILE A 82 7.18 11.21 -24.62
C ILE A 82 8.30 11.21 -23.58
N LEU A 83 8.13 11.97 -22.50
CA LEU A 83 9.14 12.14 -21.45
C LEU A 83 9.38 10.83 -20.68
N MET A 84 8.33 10.05 -20.40
CA MET A 84 8.44 8.71 -19.83
C MET A 84 9.18 7.73 -20.75
N ALA A 85 8.89 7.74 -22.05
CA ALA A 85 9.55 6.88 -23.02
C ALA A 85 11.05 7.22 -23.15
N GLN A 86 11.40 8.51 -23.15
CA GLN A 86 12.80 8.95 -23.13
C GLN A 86 13.54 8.51 -21.85
N PHE A 87 12.91 8.64 -20.67
CA PHE A 87 13.51 8.14 -19.42
C PHE A 87 13.74 6.63 -19.39
N GLN A 88 12.94 5.87 -20.15
CA GLN A 88 13.12 4.43 -20.33
C GLN A 88 14.18 4.10 -21.40
N GLY A 89 14.80 5.11 -22.02
CA GLY A 89 15.87 4.94 -23.01
C GLY A 89 15.39 4.81 -24.46
N TYR A 90 14.10 5.00 -24.74
CA TYR A 90 13.58 4.95 -26.10
C TYR A 90 13.93 6.24 -26.86
N LYS A 91 14.45 6.08 -28.08
CA LYS A 91 14.60 7.18 -29.04
C LYS A 91 13.32 7.32 -29.83
N ILE A 92 12.61 8.42 -29.60
CA ILE A 92 11.33 8.69 -30.26
C ILE A 92 11.61 9.16 -31.68
N LYS A 93 11.01 8.49 -32.66
CA LYS A 93 11.02 8.88 -34.07
C LYS A 93 9.57 9.14 -34.51
N SER A 94 9.36 10.18 -35.31
CA SER A 94 8.07 10.38 -35.97
C SER A 94 7.88 9.32 -37.06
N ALA A 95 6.67 8.76 -37.17
CA ALA A 95 6.34 7.75 -38.18
C ALA A 95 6.09 8.34 -39.59
N ALA A 96 6.14 9.67 -39.72
CA ALA A 96 6.02 10.37 -40.99
C ALA A 96 7.40 10.81 -41.50
N GLU A 97 8.15 9.84 -42.03
CA GLU A 97 9.18 9.98 -43.06
C GLU A 97 9.10 8.76 -43.98
#